data_AF-A0A6H3NTY1-F1
#
_entry.id   AF-A0A6H3NTY1-F1
#
_cell.length_a   1.000
_cell.length_b   1.000
_cell.length_c   1.000
_cell.angle_alpha   90.00
_cell.angle_beta   90.00
_cell.angle_gamma   90.00
#
_symmetry.space_group_name_H-M   'P 1'
#
loop_
_entity.id
_entity.type
_entity.pdbx_description
1 polymer ?
#
loop_
_entity_poly.entity_id
_entity_poly.type
_entity_poly.pdbx_seq_one_letter_code
_entity_poly.pdbx_strand_id
1 'polypeptide(L)'
;MKNKPSPYAQTDFQEDESIHIFKSSIDRKRIKTDIKSRDKYPNFDGYIEVVDDDQCSIGKFELQVKTIKNSTGTFYCKPELINYSEITTLPILLILVKIDQKKTYWKHLIRENAILTEEEKSYKFIITDEDLIQENKNYIFDWITILNDYQQRILNYKSIESMIVFNEFTTPPINTNKEQIEFYQLFVDQLNNGIERTFPFLKKYKFTDVWKLGVAIQKYNNGTSFGIFAIPNGKTDLLIKEINTKKRINPFDNNHRFLQFFSSIEKESNYLSLSNRFLKNYLLDVIKNRAFFFKNLDLATECVFSFVQQYHFILGIKKSNKYDLRKIKHRLSFYFPIWISVALDTIEYPPHIPHIDISLFTLNRTEEINKKTRNIVKNRINYKLKDSLLFHSEDTNLFHVQQSLNLLINNNINEISSPFPAPNYTLIKKNKGFYPWELYTKSDIKKTIESFYSKIFYIINDFCIDNNFPAEFLIKIKNSYKFIVVAQINKNLNQPGGIEITLFHVETLQETNPCGDIIFLYDLDFIKKNYSYEWFESGFELGGNKYKLNSWQSSIDIGIFHRKPYYDFLYKYLESQASEFFKSERIF
;
A
#
# COMPACT_ATOMS: atom_id res chain seq x y z
N MET A 1 -61.73 37.47 -6.38
CA MET A 1 -60.91 36.32 -5.95
C MET A 1 -59.46 36.76 -5.94
N LYS A 2 -58.75 36.63 -4.82
CA LYS A 2 -57.33 37.04 -4.71
C LYS A 2 -56.44 35.96 -5.33
N ASN A 3 -55.67 36.33 -6.35
CA ASN A 3 -54.59 35.53 -6.91
C ASN A 3 -53.56 35.24 -5.82
N LYS A 4 -53.56 34.01 -5.28
CA LYS A 4 -52.46 33.54 -4.45
C LYS A 4 -51.35 33.03 -5.37
N PRO A 5 -50.09 33.43 -5.17
CA PRO A 5 -48.96 32.85 -5.89
C PRO A 5 -48.85 31.35 -5.62
N SER A 6 -48.29 30.61 -6.58
CA SER A 6 -48.09 29.16 -6.48
C SER A 6 -47.30 28.81 -5.21
N PRO A 7 -47.76 27.81 -4.42
CA PRO A 7 -47.03 27.36 -3.25
C PRO A 7 -45.71 26.68 -3.67
N TYR A 8 -44.69 26.82 -2.83
CA TYR A 8 -43.46 26.03 -2.97
C TYR A 8 -43.77 24.52 -2.93
N ALA A 9 -43.02 23.71 -3.67
CA ALA A 9 -43.29 22.28 -3.73
C ALA A 9 -42.94 21.61 -2.38
N GLN A 10 -43.76 20.66 -1.93
CA GLN A 10 -43.48 19.92 -0.68
C GLN A 10 -42.16 19.13 -0.72
N THR A 11 -41.66 18.80 -1.92
CA THR A 11 -40.34 18.19 -2.13
C THR A 11 -39.21 19.11 -1.70
N ASP A 12 -39.37 20.42 -1.86
CA ASP A 12 -38.34 21.42 -1.57
C ASP A 12 -38.10 21.49 -0.04
N PHE A 13 -39.19 21.40 0.73
CA PHE A 13 -39.11 21.34 2.19
C PHE A 13 -38.40 20.07 2.67
N GLN A 14 -38.69 18.92 2.06
CA GLN A 14 -38.07 17.63 2.41
C GLN A 14 -36.59 17.57 2.02
N GLU A 15 -36.18 18.23 0.95
CA GLU A 15 -34.80 18.33 0.52
C GLU A 15 -33.98 19.22 1.46
N ASP A 16 -34.51 20.41 1.78
CA ASP A 16 -33.89 21.34 2.74
C ASP A 16 -33.76 20.68 4.14
N GLU A 17 -34.79 19.96 4.58
CA GLU A 17 -34.78 19.24 5.85
C GLU A 17 -33.75 18.10 5.87
N SER A 18 -33.63 17.34 4.77
CA SER A 18 -32.61 16.30 4.63
C SER A 18 -31.20 16.85 4.69
N ILE A 19 -30.92 17.97 4.01
CA ILE A 19 -29.62 18.64 4.07
C ILE A 19 -29.33 19.11 5.50
N HIS A 20 -30.34 19.63 6.20
CA HIS A 20 -30.18 20.08 7.59
C HIS A 20 -29.83 18.92 8.53
N ILE A 21 -30.56 17.80 8.43
CA ILE A 21 -30.30 16.60 9.22
C ILE A 21 -28.90 16.05 8.90
N PHE A 22 -28.54 15.92 7.63
CA PHE A 22 -27.18 15.49 7.24
C PHE A 22 -26.10 16.38 7.86
N LYS A 23 -26.22 17.71 7.72
CA LYS A 23 -25.29 18.66 8.31
C LYS A 23 -25.22 18.53 9.84
N SER A 24 -26.30 18.11 10.50
CA SER A 24 -26.30 17.88 11.95
C SER A 24 -25.66 16.56 12.37
N SER A 25 -25.67 15.55 11.50
CA SER A 25 -25.11 14.22 11.76
C SER A 25 -23.59 14.15 11.60
N ILE A 26 -23.01 14.99 10.73
CA ILE A 26 -21.57 15.03 10.47
C ILE A 26 -20.79 15.81 11.52
N ASP A 27 -19.54 15.42 11.73
CA ASP A 27 -18.59 16.21 12.51
C ASP A 27 -18.17 17.44 11.69
N ARG A 28 -18.83 18.57 11.93
CA ARG A 28 -18.56 19.86 11.26
C ARG A 28 -17.14 20.38 11.49
N LYS A 29 -16.41 19.85 12.48
CA LYS A 29 -14.98 20.17 12.65
C LYS A 29 -14.17 19.54 11.53
N ARG A 30 -14.48 18.30 11.16
CA ARG A 30 -13.74 17.49 10.17
C ARG A 30 -14.33 17.54 8.77
N ILE A 31 -15.59 17.92 8.64
CA ILE A 31 -16.32 17.87 7.37
C ILE A 31 -16.82 19.27 7.02
N LYS A 32 -16.35 19.80 5.89
CA LYS A 32 -16.85 21.06 5.30
C LYS A 32 -17.79 20.74 4.17
N THR A 33 -18.99 21.33 4.23
CA THR A 33 -20.04 21.05 3.26
C THR A 33 -20.36 22.31 2.49
N ASP A 34 -20.36 22.18 1.16
CA ASP A 34 -20.88 23.20 0.24
C ASP A 34 -22.01 22.53 -0.55
N ILE A 35 -23.23 22.62 -0.01
CA ILE A 35 -24.42 21.94 -0.53
C ILE A 35 -25.39 23.00 -0.98
N LYS A 36 -25.79 22.93 -2.23
CA LYS A 36 -26.72 23.88 -2.82
C LYS A 36 -28.13 23.35 -2.65
N SER A 37 -28.93 24.10 -1.90
CA SER A 37 -30.38 23.92 -1.85
C SER A 37 -31.02 24.74 -2.96
N ARG A 38 -32.01 24.17 -3.67
CA ARG A 38 -32.87 24.90 -4.64
C ARG A 38 -32.21 25.30 -5.96
N ASP A 39 -30.99 24.82 -6.22
CA ASP A 39 -30.22 25.08 -7.44
C ASP A 39 -30.02 23.77 -8.20
N LYS A 40 -30.57 23.63 -9.41
CA LYS A 40 -30.53 22.38 -10.19
C LYS A 40 -29.20 22.25 -10.94
N TYR A 41 -28.12 21.88 -10.24
CA TYR A 41 -26.96 21.31 -10.91
C TYR A 41 -27.29 19.90 -11.39
N PRO A 42 -26.95 19.53 -12.64
CA PRO A 42 -27.12 18.16 -13.09
C PRO A 42 -26.15 17.23 -12.32
N ASN A 43 -26.67 16.11 -11.82
CA ASN A 43 -25.96 14.94 -11.28
C ASN A 43 -25.41 14.98 -9.83
N PHE A 44 -25.25 16.14 -9.19
CA PHE A 44 -24.84 16.22 -7.78
C PHE A 44 -25.43 17.48 -7.09
N ASP A 45 -25.58 17.43 -5.77
CA ASP A 45 -26.19 18.48 -4.94
C ASP A 45 -25.13 19.38 -4.27
N GLY A 46 -23.85 19.00 -4.32
CA GLY A 46 -22.75 19.83 -3.85
C GLY A 46 -21.46 19.06 -3.62
N TYR A 47 -20.64 19.57 -2.71
CA TYR A 47 -19.36 18.97 -2.35
C TYR A 47 -19.23 18.81 -0.84
N ILE A 48 -18.44 17.80 -0.49
CA ILE A 48 -17.91 17.66 0.86
C ILE A 48 -16.40 17.71 0.77
N GLU A 49 -15.78 18.58 1.56
CA GLU A 49 -14.35 18.57 1.77
C GLU A 49 -14.06 17.96 3.15
N VAL A 50 -13.32 16.86 3.13
CA VAL A 50 -12.82 16.26 4.37
C VAL A 50 -11.56 17.02 4.73
N VAL A 51 -11.54 17.55 5.94
CA VAL A 51 -10.37 18.22 6.49
C VAL A 51 -9.80 17.42 7.66
N ASP A 52 -8.51 17.59 7.89
CA ASP A 52 -7.89 17.11 9.11
C ASP A 52 -8.32 17.96 10.32
N ASP A 53 -7.76 17.63 11.48
CA ASP A 53 -8.03 18.35 12.73
C ASP A 53 -7.62 19.84 12.63
N ASP A 54 -6.78 20.18 11.64
CA ASP A 54 -6.14 21.48 11.44
C ASP A 54 -6.84 22.31 10.35
N GLN A 55 -7.98 21.81 9.86
CA GLN A 55 -8.76 22.40 8.77
C GLN A 55 -8.04 22.41 7.42
N CYS A 56 -7.01 21.57 7.24
CA CYS A 56 -6.36 21.36 5.95
C CYS A 56 -7.12 20.32 5.13
N SER A 57 -7.26 20.59 3.83
CA SER A 57 -7.97 19.69 2.91
C SER A 57 -7.24 18.36 2.79
N ILE A 58 -7.92 17.27 3.13
CA ILE A 58 -7.49 15.90 2.81
C ILE A 58 -7.94 15.54 1.40
N GLY A 59 -9.12 15.99 1.00
CA GLY A 59 -9.67 15.78 -0.33
C GLY A 59 -11.17 16.08 -0.39
N LYS A 60 -11.72 16.04 -1.60
CA LYS A 60 -13.10 16.42 -1.87
C LYS A 60 -13.91 15.26 -2.45
N PHE A 61 -15.16 15.21 -2.04
CA PHE A 61 -16.19 14.38 -2.63
C PHE A 61 -17.21 15.26 -3.34
N GLU A 62 -17.72 14.75 -4.45
CA GLU A 62 -19.03 15.16 -4.95
C GLU A 62 -20.12 14.52 -4.09
N LEU A 63 -21.22 15.23 -3.90
CA LEU A 63 -22.26 14.85 -2.96
C LEU A 63 -23.61 14.73 -3.64
N GLN A 64 -24.31 13.62 -3.40
CA GLN A 64 -25.73 13.50 -3.67
C GLN A 64 -26.49 13.19 -2.38
N VAL A 65 -27.45 14.03 -1.99
CA VAL A 65 -28.33 13.85 -0.84
C VAL A 65 -29.70 13.37 -1.32
N LYS A 66 -30.23 12.31 -0.70
CA LYS A 66 -31.57 11.79 -1.00
C LYS A 66 -32.35 11.49 0.28
N THR A 67 -33.61 11.91 0.29
CA THR A 67 -34.59 11.54 1.32
C THR A 67 -35.12 10.14 1.06
N ILE A 68 -35.11 9.27 2.08
CA ILE A 68 -35.66 7.92 1.99
C ILE A 68 -36.81 7.73 2.99
N LYS A 69 -37.94 7.18 2.51
CA LYS A 69 -39.21 7.09 3.26
C LYS A 69 -39.50 5.70 3.87
N ASN A 70 -38.65 4.69 3.69
CA ASN A 70 -38.99 3.30 4.01
C ASN A 70 -38.17 2.63 5.14
N SER A 71 -38.84 1.67 5.78
CA SER A 71 -38.35 0.68 6.76
C SER A 71 -37.38 -0.35 6.17
N THR A 72 -37.31 -0.47 4.84
CA THR A 72 -36.43 -1.40 4.13
C THR A 72 -35.04 -0.78 3.98
N GLY A 73 -34.00 -1.42 4.50
CA GLY A 73 -32.59 -1.00 4.43
C GLY A 73 -32.00 -1.03 3.02
N THR A 74 -32.64 -0.38 2.05
CA THR A 74 -32.26 -0.38 0.63
C THR A 74 -32.62 0.93 -0.05
N PHE A 75 -31.79 1.38 -0.98
CA PHE A 75 -32.03 2.55 -1.83
C PHE A 75 -31.86 2.19 -3.31
N TYR A 76 -32.68 2.78 -4.18
CA TYR A 76 -32.62 2.56 -5.63
C TYR A 76 -32.15 3.83 -6.34
N CYS A 77 -31.05 3.71 -7.07
CA CYS A 77 -30.41 4.76 -7.84
C CYS A 77 -30.70 4.58 -9.33
N LYS A 78 -30.88 5.68 -10.06
CA LYS A 78 -31.02 5.64 -11.51
C LYS A 78 -29.66 5.36 -12.18
N PRO A 79 -29.63 4.70 -13.36
CA PRO A 79 -28.40 4.38 -14.06
C PRO A 79 -27.54 5.60 -14.43
N GLU A 80 -28.14 6.76 -14.69
CA GLU A 80 -27.41 7.96 -15.12
C GLU A 80 -26.44 8.45 -14.03
N LEU A 81 -26.84 8.36 -12.77
CA LEU A 81 -26.01 8.79 -11.64
C LEU A 81 -24.85 7.81 -11.38
N ILE A 82 -25.05 6.51 -11.60
CA ILE A 82 -23.98 5.50 -11.56
C ILE A 82 -23.02 5.67 -12.73
N ASN A 83 -23.52 5.96 -13.93
CA ASN A 83 -22.64 6.20 -15.07
C ASN A 83 -21.80 7.48 -14.88
N TYR A 84 -22.35 8.49 -14.21
CA TYR A 84 -21.62 9.69 -13.85
C TYR A 84 -20.49 9.41 -12.83
N SER A 85 -20.72 8.53 -11.85
CA SER A 85 -19.68 8.18 -10.86
C SER A 85 -18.45 7.50 -11.45
N GLU A 86 -18.60 6.82 -12.58
CA GLU A 86 -17.50 6.12 -13.27
C GLU A 86 -16.57 7.06 -14.07
N ILE A 87 -17.01 8.29 -14.35
CA ILE A 87 -16.28 9.23 -15.23
C ILE A 87 -15.80 10.50 -14.51
N THR A 88 -16.21 10.72 -13.27
CA THR A 88 -15.82 11.90 -12.48
C THR A 88 -14.43 11.74 -11.87
N THR A 89 -13.71 12.85 -11.68
CA THR A 89 -12.37 12.88 -11.09
C THR A 89 -12.39 12.90 -9.57
N LEU A 90 -13.55 13.18 -8.96
CA LEU A 90 -13.74 13.16 -7.51
C LEU A 90 -14.64 11.98 -7.14
N PRO A 91 -14.34 11.26 -6.05
CA PRO A 91 -15.26 10.24 -5.56
C PRO A 91 -16.62 10.84 -5.19
N ILE A 92 -17.70 10.09 -5.38
CA ILE A 92 -19.07 10.55 -5.08
C ILE A 92 -19.60 9.87 -3.82
N LEU A 93 -20.10 10.67 -2.88
CA LEU A 93 -20.84 10.20 -1.71
C LEU A 93 -22.34 10.33 -1.94
N LEU A 94 -23.03 9.21 -1.79
CA LEU A 94 -24.48 9.16 -1.71
C LEU A 94 -24.90 9.20 -0.23
N ILE A 95 -25.56 10.28 0.17
CA ILE A 95 -26.10 10.48 1.50
C ILE A 95 -27.59 10.21 1.51
N LEU A 96 -28.02 9.33 2.41
CA LEU A 96 -29.40 8.86 2.53
C LEU A 96 -29.96 9.28 3.88
N VAL A 97 -31.01 10.09 3.88
CA VAL A 97 -31.57 10.69 5.09
C VAL A 97 -32.96 10.13 5.39
N LYS A 98 -33.13 9.60 6.60
CA LYS A 98 -34.43 9.25 7.19
C LYS A 98 -34.89 10.37 8.10
N ILE A 99 -35.77 11.24 7.59
CA ILE A 99 -36.26 12.43 8.30
C ILE A 99 -36.92 12.04 9.63
N ASP A 100 -37.87 11.10 9.61
CA ASP A 100 -38.65 10.70 10.78
C ASP A 100 -37.78 10.16 11.94
N GLN A 101 -36.64 9.56 11.61
CA GLN A 101 -35.70 8.98 12.59
C GLN A 101 -34.51 9.89 12.90
N LYS A 102 -34.38 11.01 12.18
CA LYS A 102 -33.18 11.87 12.18
C LYS A 102 -31.88 11.08 12.01
N LYS A 103 -31.90 10.07 11.14
CA LYS A 103 -30.72 9.22 10.84
C LYS A 103 -30.20 9.52 9.44
N THR A 104 -28.88 9.50 9.32
CA THR A 104 -28.18 9.72 8.05
C THR A 104 -27.24 8.56 7.78
N TYR A 105 -27.32 8.02 6.57
CA TYR A 105 -26.46 6.94 6.09
C TYR A 105 -25.64 7.43 4.90
N TRP A 106 -24.53 6.76 4.63
CA TRP A 106 -23.65 7.07 3.50
C TRP A 106 -23.33 5.82 2.67
N LYS A 107 -23.09 6.02 1.38
CA LYS A 107 -22.49 5.02 0.49
C LYS A 107 -21.48 5.70 -0.44
N HIS A 108 -20.38 5.01 -0.73
CA HIS A 108 -19.55 5.36 -1.87
C HIS A 108 -20.29 4.92 -3.14
N LEU A 109 -20.65 5.90 -3.97
CA LEU A 109 -21.42 5.69 -5.18
C LEU A 109 -20.45 5.22 -6.28
N ILE A 110 -20.28 3.91 -6.39
CA ILE A 110 -19.53 3.20 -7.43
C ILE A 110 -20.30 1.93 -7.80
N ARG A 111 -20.09 1.43 -9.02
CA ARG A 111 -20.84 0.26 -9.52
C ARG A 111 -20.67 -0.98 -8.63
N GLU A 112 -19.49 -1.19 -8.06
CA GLU A 112 -19.16 -2.36 -7.22
C GLU A 112 -20.00 -2.43 -5.93
N ASN A 113 -20.51 -1.28 -5.48
CA ASN A 113 -21.31 -1.19 -4.26
C ASN A 113 -22.82 -1.34 -4.52
N ALA A 114 -23.23 -1.60 -5.77
CA ALA A 114 -24.62 -1.65 -6.18
C ALA A 114 -25.00 -2.97 -6.88
N ILE A 115 -26.25 -3.39 -6.69
CA ILE A 115 -26.84 -4.57 -7.34
C ILE A 115 -27.75 -4.11 -8.46
N LEU A 116 -27.48 -4.52 -9.70
CA LEU A 116 -28.38 -4.25 -10.83
C LEU A 116 -29.69 -5.01 -10.63
N THR A 117 -30.83 -4.32 -10.72
CA THR A 117 -32.14 -4.97 -10.60
C THR A 117 -32.49 -5.76 -11.86
N GLU A 118 -33.24 -6.86 -11.74
CA GLU A 118 -33.60 -7.77 -12.84
C GLU A 118 -34.28 -7.08 -14.05
N GLU A 119 -34.90 -5.92 -13.88
CA GLU A 119 -35.47 -5.13 -14.98
C GLU A 119 -34.49 -4.15 -15.64
N GLU A 120 -33.20 -4.15 -15.28
CA GLU A 120 -32.11 -3.26 -15.76
C GLU A 120 -32.36 -1.74 -15.64
N LYS A 121 -33.46 -1.32 -15.02
CA LYS A 121 -33.85 0.10 -14.92
C LYS A 121 -33.22 0.84 -13.75
N SER A 122 -32.60 0.15 -12.78
CA SER A 122 -32.06 0.79 -11.57
C SER A 122 -30.97 -0.02 -10.87
N TYR A 123 -30.19 0.67 -10.03
CA TYR A 123 -29.15 0.11 -9.19
C TYR A 123 -29.58 0.14 -7.72
N LYS A 124 -29.56 -1.02 -7.05
CA LYS A 124 -29.97 -1.19 -5.66
C LYS A 124 -28.75 -1.16 -4.73
N PHE A 125 -28.75 -0.25 -3.77
CA PHE A 125 -27.81 -0.19 -2.66
C PHE A 125 -28.45 -0.79 -1.41
N ILE A 126 -27.72 -1.66 -0.71
CA ILE A 126 -28.12 -2.19 0.60
C ILE A 126 -27.55 -1.28 1.68
N ILE A 127 -28.40 -0.80 2.58
CA ILE A 127 -28.09 0.09 3.69
C ILE A 127 -28.05 -0.73 4.99
N THR A 128 -26.93 -0.71 5.69
CA THR A 128 -26.71 -1.41 6.96
C THR A 128 -26.38 -0.41 8.08
N ASP A 129 -26.23 -0.90 9.32
CA ASP A 129 -25.82 -0.08 10.47
C ASP A 129 -24.34 0.34 10.42
N GLU A 130 -23.55 -0.21 9.49
CA GLU A 130 -22.17 0.24 9.23
C GLU A 130 -22.16 1.53 8.41
N ASP A 131 -23.18 1.74 7.58
CA ASP A 131 -23.34 2.93 6.75
C ASP A 131 -23.82 4.16 7.53
N LEU A 132 -24.12 4.01 8.83
CA LEU A 132 -24.68 5.09 9.65
C LEU A 132 -23.61 6.15 9.96
N ILE A 133 -23.95 7.42 9.71
CA ILE A 133 -23.14 8.57 10.12
C ILE A 133 -23.48 8.90 11.57
N GLN A 134 -22.57 8.56 12.48
CA GLN A 134 -22.68 8.83 13.90
C GLN A 134 -21.28 8.97 14.52
N GLU A 135 -21.17 9.72 15.62
CA GLU A 135 -19.90 10.05 16.29
C GLU A 135 -19.08 8.83 16.73
N ASN A 136 -19.72 7.69 17.02
CA ASN A 136 -19.07 6.43 17.40
C ASN A 136 -18.73 5.50 16.22
N LYS A 137 -18.96 5.94 14.98
CA LYS A 137 -18.71 5.17 13.75
C LYS A 137 -17.57 5.78 12.95
N ASN A 138 -16.80 4.95 12.26
CA ASN A 138 -15.57 5.35 11.57
C ASN A 138 -15.76 5.95 10.16
N TYR A 139 -16.93 6.52 9.85
CA TYR A 139 -17.25 6.98 8.49
C TYR A 139 -16.24 7.98 7.91
N ILE A 140 -15.65 8.86 8.75
CA ILE A 140 -14.61 9.81 8.30
C ILE A 140 -13.35 9.06 7.86
N PHE A 141 -12.98 7.97 8.54
CA PHE A 141 -11.84 7.14 8.15
C PHE A 141 -12.10 6.44 6.81
N ASP A 142 -13.31 5.92 6.61
CA ASP A 142 -13.69 5.28 5.35
C ASP A 142 -13.64 6.28 4.19
N TRP A 143 -14.12 7.51 4.43
CA TRP A 143 -14.04 8.60 3.44
C TRP A 143 -12.58 9.00 3.13
N ILE A 144 -11.73 9.12 4.14
CA ILE A 144 -10.30 9.39 3.92
C ILE A 144 -9.65 8.27 3.11
N THR A 145 -10.02 7.01 3.37
CA THR A 145 -9.52 5.84 2.63
C THR A 145 -9.88 5.92 1.15
N ILE A 146 -11.14 6.29 0.83
CA ILE A 146 -11.58 6.49 -0.56
C ILE A 146 -10.81 7.64 -1.23
N LEU A 147 -10.65 8.78 -0.57
CA LEU A 147 -9.90 9.92 -1.12
C LEU A 147 -8.44 9.56 -1.41
N ASN A 148 -7.80 8.83 -0.51
CA ASN A 148 -6.41 8.39 -0.67
C ASN A 148 -6.26 7.42 -1.84
N ASP A 149 -7.22 6.51 -2.04
CA ASP A 149 -7.21 5.61 -3.20
C ASP A 149 -7.19 6.43 -4.49
N TYR A 150 -8.13 7.38 -4.64
CA TYR A 150 -8.24 8.27 -5.80
C TYR A 150 -6.97 9.09 -6.05
N GLN A 151 -6.34 9.64 -5.00
CA GLN A 151 -5.09 10.39 -5.13
C GLN A 151 -3.93 9.52 -5.64
N GLN A 152 -3.84 8.26 -5.19
CA GLN A 152 -2.83 7.31 -5.69
C GLN A 152 -3.07 6.95 -7.17
N ARG A 153 -4.33 6.82 -7.60
CA ARG A 153 -4.66 6.64 -9.04
C ARG A 153 -4.09 7.77 -9.88
N ILE A 154 -4.26 9.02 -9.42
CA ILE A 154 -3.77 10.23 -10.09
C ILE A 154 -2.23 10.24 -10.17
N LEU A 155 -1.53 9.80 -9.12
CA LEU A 155 -0.06 9.75 -9.11
C LEU A 155 0.51 8.68 -10.05
N ASN A 156 -0.14 7.52 -10.14
CA ASN A 156 0.24 6.44 -11.05
C ASN A 156 -0.18 6.70 -12.52
N TYR A 157 -1.01 7.73 -12.75
CA TYR A 157 -1.51 8.09 -14.06
C TYR A 157 -0.39 8.37 -15.06
N LYS A 158 0.78 8.94 -14.68
CA LYS A 158 1.84 9.29 -15.66
C LYS A 158 2.40 8.09 -16.45
N SER A 159 2.52 6.90 -15.84
CA SER A 159 2.95 5.71 -16.57
C SER A 159 1.81 5.10 -17.40
N ILE A 160 0.59 5.12 -16.88
CA ILE A 160 -0.60 4.57 -17.56
C ILE A 160 -1.03 5.45 -18.73
N GLU A 161 -0.99 6.77 -18.57
CA GLU A 161 -1.28 7.79 -19.59
C GLU A 161 -0.43 7.54 -20.83
N SER A 162 0.86 7.23 -20.66
CA SER A 162 1.72 6.87 -21.80
C SER A 162 1.24 5.62 -22.53
N MET A 163 0.74 4.60 -21.81
CA MET A 163 0.17 3.37 -22.39
C MET A 163 -1.21 3.59 -23.04
N ILE A 164 -1.99 4.56 -22.54
CA ILE A 164 -3.29 4.95 -23.10
C ILE A 164 -3.10 5.76 -24.38
N VAL A 165 -2.25 6.79 -24.33
CA VAL A 165 -1.88 7.64 -25.48
C VAL A 165 -1.29 6.78 -26.60
N PHE A 166 -0.59 5.70 -26.27
CA PHE A 166 -0.08 4.77 -27.26
C PHE A 166 -1.18 4.20 -28.19
N ASN A 167 -2.43 4.04 -27.73
CA ASN A 167 -3.54 3.61 -28.59
C ASN A 167 -3.74 4.52 -29.81
N GLU A 168 -3.49 5.82 -29.69
CA GLU A 168 -3.69 6.77 -30.79
C GLU A 168 -2.76 6.49 -31.98
N PHE A 169 -1.66 5.77 -31.74
CA PHE A 169 -0.66 5.41 -32.74
C PHE A 169 -0.84 4.00 -33.30
N THR A 170 -1.98 3.36 -33.04
CA THR A 170 -2.25 1.99 -33.46
C THR A 170 -3.36 1.89 -34.51
N THR A 171 -3.35 0.80 -35.27
CA THR A 171 -4.34 0.42 -36.28
C THR A 171 -4.69 -1.06 -36.15
N PRO A 172 -5.81 -1.54 -36.72
CA PRO A 172 -6.08 -2.98 -36.79
C PRO A 172 -4.89 -3.77 -37.40
N PRO A 173 -4.69 -5.04 -37.00
CA PRO A 173 -3.54 -5.85 -37.41
C PRO A 173 -3.69 -6.36 -38.85
N ILE A 174 -3.50 -5.49 -39.84
CA ILE A 174 -3.72 -5.76 -41.26
C ILE A 174 -2.56 -6.55 -41.89
N ASN A 175 -1.33 -6.30 -41.43
CA ASN A 175 -0.11 -6.89 -41.96
C ASN A 175 0.44 -8.03 -41.09
N THR A 176 -0.26 -8.44 -40.05
CA THR A 176 0.14 -9.49 -39.09
C THR A 176 -0.49 -10.81 -39.52
N ASN A 177 0.31 -11.87 -39.55
CA ASN A 177 -0.18 -13.18 -39.98
C ASN A 177 -0.97 -13.88 -38.86
N LYS A 178 -1.71 -14.94 -39.21
CA LYS A 178 -2.58 -15.67 -38.26
C LYS A 178 -1.80 -16.24 -37.06
N GLU A 179 -0.64 -16.85 -37.30
CA GLU A 179 0.19 -17.46 -36.26
C GLU A 179 0.69 -16.43 -35.24
N GLN A 180 1.10 -15.24 -35.70
CA GLN A 180 1.49 -14.13 -34.85
C GLN A 180 0.29 -13.60 -34.05
N ILE A 181 -0.88 -13.47 -34.68
CA ILE A 181 -2.10 -13.06 -33.99
C ILE A 181 -2.43 -14.06 -32.88
N GLU A 182 -2.41 -15.36 -33.16
CA GLU A 182 -2.70 -16.42 -32.18
C GLU A 182 -1.70 -16.38 -31.01
N PHE A 183 -0.40 -16.24 -31.31
CA PHE A 183 0.63 -16.09 -30.28
C PHE A 183 0.35 -14.90 -29.35
N TYR A 184 0.03 -13.73 -29.91
CA TYR A 184 -0.22 -12.53 -29.10
C TYR A 184 -1.57 -12.56 -28.39
N GLN A 185 -2.58 -13.25 -28.93
CA GLN A 185 -3.84 -13.53 -28.23
C GLN A 185 -3.56 -14.33 -26.96
N LEU A 186 -2.88 -15.47 -27.08
CA LEU A 186 -2.51 -16.31 -25.95
C LEU A 186 -1.64 -15.57 -24.93
N PHE A 187 -0.67 -14.78 -25.40
CA PHE A 187 0.16 -13.93 -24.54
C PHE A 187 -0.66 -12.88 -23.76
N VAL A 188 -1.54 -12.13 -24.45
CA VAL A 188 -2.35 -11.08 -23.82
C VAL A 188 -3.38 -11.66 -22.86
N ASP A 189 -3.99 -12.80 -23.20
CA ASP A 189 -4.94 -13.48 -22.34
C ASP A 189 -4.24 -13.96 -21.05
N GLN A 190 -3.09 -14.61 -21.18
CA GLN A 190 -2.28 -15.05 -20.04
C GLN A 190 -1.82 -13.88 -19.16
N LEU A 191 -1.40 -12.76 -19.78
CA LEU A 191 -0.99 -11.55 -19.07
C LEU A 191 -2.16 -10.93 -18.30
N ASN A 192 -3.32 -10.75 -18.93
CA ASN A 192 -4.50 -10.18 -18.27
C ASN A 192 -5.05 -11.12 -17.18
N ASN A 193 -5.08 -12.44 -17.40
CA ASN A 193 -5.47 -13.41 -16.38
C ASN A 193 -4.56 -13.33 -15.15
N GLY A 194 -3.23 -13.25 -15.36
CA GLY A 194 -2.28 -13.09 -14.26
C GLY A 194 -2.52 -11.81 -13.46
N ILE A 195 -2.88 -10.70 -14.12
CA ILE A 195 -3.21 -9.43 -13.46
C ILE A 195 -4.56 -9.48 -12.75
N GLU A 196 -5.56 -10.15 -13.31
CA GLU A 196 -6.94 -10.12 -12.80
C GLU A 196 -7.20 -11.16 -11.72
N ARG A 197 -6.58 -12.34 -11.83
CA ARG A 197 -6.87 -13.49 -10.97
C ARG A 197 -5.73 -13.78 -10.00
N THR A 198 -4.50 -13.83 -10.49
CA THR A 198 -3.35 -14.25 -9.69
C THR A 198 -2.80 -13.10 -8.84
N PHE A 199 -2.69 -11.90 -9.43
CA PHE A 199 -2.15 -10.72 -8.76
C PHE A 199 -3.11 -9.53 -8.91
N PRO A 200 -4.35 -9.63 -8.39
CA PRO A 200 -5.39 -8.60 -8.55
C PRO A 200 -4.96 -7.21 -8.06
N PHE A 201 -4.06 -7.16 -7.08
CA PHE A 201 -3.49 -5.91 -6.58
C PHE A 201 -2.69 -5.13 -7.64
N LEU A 202 -2.22 -5.76 -8.73
CA LEU A 202 -1.57 -5.05 -9.83
C LEU A 202 -2.53 -4.08 -10.53
N LYS A 203 -3.83 -4.39 -10.62
CA LYS A 203 -4.84 -3.43 -11.09
C LYS A 203 -4.89 -2.20 -10.19
N LYS A 204 -4.86 -2.41 -8.87
CA LYS A 204 -4.91 -1.31 -7.90
C LYS A 204 -3.66 -0.44 -7.95
N TYR A 205 -2.47 -1.05 -7.89
CA TYR A 205 -1.22 -0.32 -7.68
C TYR A 205 -0.49 0.09 -8.96
N LYS A 206 -0.81 -0.52 -10.12
CA LYS A 206 -0.07 -0.28 -11.37
C LYS A 206 -0.94 0.00 -12.59
N PHE A 207 -2.13 -0.60 -12.67
CA PHE A 207 -3.03 -0.51 -13.84
C PHE A 207 -4.40 0.02 -13.44
N THR A 208 -4.40 1.11 -12.67
CA THR A 208 -5.62 1.72 -12.20
C THR A 208 -6.44 2.28 -13.36
N ASP A 209 -7.76 2.11 -13.32
CA ASP A 209 -8.71 2.54 -14.36
C ASP A 209 -8.48 1.93 -15.76
N VAL A 210 -7.67 0.86 -15.82
CA VAL A 210 -7.44 0.07 -17.03
C VAL A 210 -8.35 -1.16 -17.04
N TRP A 211 -9.17 -1.30 -18.09
CA TRP A 211 -9.98 -2.50 -18.32
C TRP A 211 -9.09 -3.68 -18.71
N LYS A 212 -8.35 -3.55 -19.82
CA LYS A 212 -7.48 -4.61 -20.35
C LYS A 212 -6.18 -4.03 -20.88
N LEU A 213 -5.12 -4.83 -20.84
CA LEU A 213 -3.90 -4.58 -21.59
C LEU A 213 -4.01 -5.22 -22.98
N GLY A 214 -3.47 -4.53 -23.98
CA GLY A 214 -3.37 -5.03 -25.36
C GLY A 214 -1.94 -4.94 -25.89
N VAL A 215 -1.73 -5.50 -27.08
CA VAL A 215 -0.43 -5.55 -27.76
C VAL A 215 -0.50 -4.85 -29.11
N ALA A 216 0.44 -3.95 -29.34
CA ALA A 216 0.66 -3.32 -30.63
C ALA A 216 1.95 -3.84 -31.26
N ILE A 217 1.86 -4.37 -32.47
CA ILE A 217 2.93 -5.04 -33.20
C ILE A 217 3.52 -4.08 -34.24
N GLN A 218 4.84 -4.10 -34.38
CA GLN A 218 5.55 -3.39 -35.45
C GLN A 218 6.53 -4.33 -36.15
N LYS A 219 6.36 -4.44 -37.46
CA LYS A 219 7.28 -5.18 -38.32
C LYS A 219 8.40 -4.27 -38.82
N TYR A 220 9.60 -4.81 -38.80
CA TYR A 220 10.80 -4.27 -39.43
C TYR A 220 11.34 -5.27 -40.45
N ASN A 221 12.26 -4.82 -41.29
CA ASN A 221 12.89 -5.67 -42.32
C ASN A 221 13.57 -6.91 -41.72
N ASN A 222 14.09 -6.83 -40.48
CA ASN A 222 14.87 -7.88 -39.83
C ASN A 222 14.23 -8.38 -38.52
N GLY A 223 12.92 -8.23 -38.34
CA GLY A 223 12.26 -8.73 -37.13
C GLY A 223 10.91 -8.10 -36.83
N THR A 224 10.28 -8.57 -35.77
CA THR A 224 9.01 -8.02 -35.24
C THR A 224 9.28 -7.43 -33.86
N SER A 225 8.79 -6.25 -33.55
CA SER A 225 8.73 -5.75 -32.17
C SER A 225 7.29 -5.60 -31.74
N PHE A 226 7.06 -5.50 -30.44
CA PHE A 226 5.74 -5.17 -29.94
C PHE A 226 5.84 -4.27 -28.70
N GLY A 227 4.73 -3.58 -28.39
CA GLY A 227 4.55 -2.79 -27.17
C GLY A 227 3.21 -3.11 -26.51
N ILE A 228 3.10 -2.86 -25.21
CA ILE A 228 1.85 -3.02 -24.45
C ILE A 228 1.14 -1.67 -24.38
N PHE A 229 -0.15 -1.65 -24.68
CA PHE A 229 -1.02 -0.50 -24.43
C PHE A 229 -2.09 -0.83 -23.39
N ALA A 230 -2.70 0.21 -22.83
CA ALA A 230 -3.77 0.10 -21.85
C ALA A 230 -5.10 0.54 -22.47
N ILE A 231 -6.16 -0.24 -22.29
CA ILE A 231 -7.53 0.13 -22.66
C ILE A 231 -8.23 0.62 -21.39
N PRO A 232 -8.66 1.89 -21.31
CA PRO A 232 -9.35 2.41 -20.14
C PRO A 232 -10.70 1.74 -19.88
N ASN A 233 -11.16 1.76 -18.64
CA ASN A 233 -12.53 1.37 -18.29
C ASN A 233 -13.56 2.16 -19.12
N GLY A 234 -14.60 1.46 -19.58
CA GLY A 234 -15.67 2.06 -20.41
C GLY A 234 -15.29 2.33 -21.87
N LYS A 235 -14.08 1.95 -22.31
CA LYS A 235 -13.65 2.05 -23.72
C LYS A 235 -13.59 0.67 -24.38
N THR A 236 -14.11 0.57 -25.59
CA THR A 236 -14.00 -0.64 -26.43
C THR A 236 -12.84 -0.47 -27.40
N ASP A 237 -11.98 -1.48 -27.49
CA ASP A 237 -10.88 -1.49 -28.43
C ASP A 237 -10.41 -2.92 -28.75
N LEU A 238 -9.63 -3.08 -29.83
CA LEU A 238 -9.00 -4.34 -30.18
C LEU A 238 -7.84 -4.62 -29.22
N LEU A 239 -7.68 -5.87 -28.76
CA LEU A 239 -6.55 -6.28 -27.92
C LEU A 239 -5.26 -6.45 -28.71
N ILE A 240 -5.35 -6.78 -30.00
CA ILE A 240 -4.21 -6.97 -30.90
C ILE A 240 -4.29 -5.92 -31.99
N LYS A 241 -3.21 -5.15 -32.15
CA LYS A 241 -3.11 -4.06 -33.10
C LYS A 241 -1.73 -4.01 -33.77
N GLU A 242 -1.62 -3.18 -34.79
CA GLU A 242 -0.36 -2.77 -35.41
C GLU A 242 -0.05 -1.31 -35.12
N ILE A 243 1.22 -0.97 -35.16
CA ILE A 243 1.68 0.41 -35.00
C ILE A 243 1.61 1.12 -36.35
N ASN A 244 0.99 2.30 -36.33
CA ASN A 244 0.85 3.13 -37.51
C ASN A 244 2.14 3.92 -37.77
N THR A 245 3.01 3.38 -38.60
CA THR A 245 4.29 4.00 -38.99
C THR A 245 4.16 5.30 -39.78
N LYS A 246 2.96 5.64 -40.28
CA LYS A 246 2.69 6.90 -40.98
C LYS A 246 2.42 8.06 -40.02
N LYS A 247 1.94 7.78 -38.81
CA LYS A 247 1.93 8.77 -37.72
C LYS A 247 3.37 8.83 -37.20
N ARG A 248 4.10 9.91 -37.49
CA ARG A 248 5.49 10.09 -37.01
C ARG A 248 5.50 10.06 -35.49
N ILE A 249 5.75 8.89 -34.93
CA ILE A 249 6.26 8.75 -33.57
C ILE A 249 7.68 9.27 -33.66
N ASN A 250 8.01 10.36 -32.97
CA ASN A 250 9.40 10.67 -32.72
C ASN A 250 9.78 9.88 -31.45
N PRO A 251 10.43 8.69 -31.56
CA PRO A 251 10.78 7.88 -30.40
C PRO A 251 11.74 8.60 -29.42
N PHE A 252 12.22 9.79 -29.79
CA PHE A 252 13.09 10.66 -29.00
C PHE A 252 12.42 11.94 -28.49
N ASP A 253 11.10 12.12 -28.65
CA ASP A 253 10.43 13.21 -27.95
C ASP A 253 10.49 12.92 -26.44
N ASN A 254 11.11 13.83 -25.68
CA ASN A 254 11.43 13.62 -24.27
C ASN A 254 10.19 13.40 -23.39
N ASN A 255 8.99 13.74 -23.89
CA ASN A 255 7.71 13.47 -23.23
C ASN A 255 7.17 12.04 -23.44
N HIS A 256 7.73 11.27 -24.39
CA HIS A 256 7.20 9.97 -24.83
C HIS A 256 8.22 8.82 -24.69
N ARG A 257 9.22 8.96 -23.80
CA ARG A 257 10.29 7.96 -23.51
C ARG A 257 9.81 6.56 -23.04
N PHE A 258 8.52 6.29 -23.03
CA PHE A 258 7.92 5.10 -22.40
C PHE A 258 7.32 4.09 -23.37
N LEU A 259 7.48 4.28 -24.68
CA LEU A 259 7.18 3.22 -25.63
C LEU A 259 8.22 2.09 -25.44
N GLN A 260 7.97 1.18 -24.49
CA GLN A 260 8.76 -0.02 -24.33
C GLN A 260 8.50 -0.91 -25.54
N PHE A 261 9.30 -0.73 -26.59
CA PHE A 261 9.37 -1.62 -27.72
C PHE A 261 10.26 -2.80 -27.34
N PHE A 262 9.66 -3.98 -27.28
CA PHE A 262 10.39 -5.23 -27.01
C PHE A 262 10.79 -5.85 -28.35
N SER A 263 12.09 -6.03 -28.59
CA SER A 263 12.62 -6.60 -29.83
C SER A 263 12.49 -8.14 -29.86
N SER A 264 11.67 -8.60 -30.82
CA SER A 264 11.54 -9.91 -31.49
C SER A 264 11.54 -11.23 -30.72
N ILE A 265 10.37 -11.88 -30.83
CA ILE A 265 10.03 -13.28 -31.13
C ILE A 265 11.20 -14.26 -31.38
N GLU A 266 12.31 -13.84 -32.01
CA GLU A 266 13.44 -14.73 -32.33
C GLU A 266 14.14 -15.32 -31.08
N LYS A 267 13.98 -14.72 -29.90
CA LYS A 267 14.52 -15.28 -28.63
C LYS A 267 13.49 -15.93 -27.72
N GLU A 268 12.20 -15.62 -27.84
CA GLU A 268 11.13 -16.17 -27.00
C GLU A 268 10.03 -16.75 -27.87
N SER A 269 10.18 -18.02 -28.23
CA SER A 269 9.19 -18.80 -29.00
C SER A 269 7.95 -19.19 -28.18
N ASN A 270 7.93 -18.89 -26.87
CA ASN A 270 6.88 -19.30 -25.96
C ASN A 270 6.16 -18.09 -25.33
N TYR A 271 4.87 -17.94 -25.61
CA TYR A 271 4.02 -16.89 -25.05
C TYR A 271 3.91 -16.95 -23.52
N LEU A 272 4.05 -18.14 -22.91
CA LEU A 272 4.04 -18.32 -21.46
C LEU A 272 5.26 -17.70 -20.81
N SER A 273 6.46 -17.97 -21.35
CA SER A 273 7.69 -17.37 -20.84
C SER A 273 7.67 -15.84 -20.94
N LEU A 274 7.18 -15.33 -22.08
CA LEU A 274 7.02 -13.91 -22.32
C LEU A 274 6.05 -13.26 -21.31
N SER A 275 4.83 -13.80 -21.17
CA SER A 275 3.82 -13.27 -20.22
C SER A 275 4.29 -13.35 -18.77
N ASN A 276 4.91 -14.47 -18.37
CA ASN A 276 5.49 -14.64 -17.03
C ASN A 276 6.59 -13.62 -16.75
N ARG A 277 7.43 -13.30 -17.74
CA ARG A 277 8.45 -12.25 -17.60
C ARG A 277 7.82 -10.88 -17.35
N PHE A 278 6.76 -10.51 -18.07
CA PHE A 278 6.07 -9.24 -17.89
C PHE A 278 5.39 -9.17 -16.52
N LEU A 279 4.65 -10.21 -16.13
CA LEU A 279 4.01 -10.30 -14.82
C LEU A 279 5.04 -10.21 -13.68
N LYS A 280 6.16 -10.93 -13.81
CA LYS A 280 7.28 -10.85 -12.86
C LYS A 280 7.82 -9.44 -12.75
N ASN A 281 8.04 -8.76 -13.87
CA ASN A 281 8.55 -7.38 -13.86
C ASN A 281 7.55 -6.41 -13.22
N TYR A 282 6.26 -6.56 -13.51
CA TYR A 282 5.21 -5.74 -12.90
C TYR A 282 5.10 -5.98 -11.39
N LEU A 283 5.15 -7.24 -10.96
CA LEU A 283 5.14 -7.62 -9.56
C LEU A 283 6.38 -7.08 -8.82
N LEU A 284 7.57 -7.31 -9.37
CA LEU A 284 8.82 -6.83 -8.76
C LEU A 284 8.88 -5.32 -8.69
N ASP A 285 8.34 -4.60 -9.67
CA ASP A 285 8.26 -3.15 -9.63
C ASP A 285 7.39 -2.67 -8.46
N VAL A 286 6.18 -3.24 -8.28
CA VAL A 286 5.31 -2.91 -7.14
C VAL A 286 5.94 -3.27 -5.79
N ILE A 287 6.63 -4.41 -5.70
CA ILE A 287 7.36 -4.85 -4.50
C ILE A 287 8.51 -3.89 -4.18
N LYS A 288 9.36 -3.56 -5.16
CA LYS A 288 10.52 -2.66 -5.00
C LYS A 288 10.10 -1.24 -4.62
N ASN A 289 9.02 -0.75 -5.22
CA ASN A 289 8.43 0.54 -4.89
C ASN A 289 7.74 0.54 -3.52
N ARG A 290 7.71 -0.63 -2.83
CA ARG A 290 7.16 -0.77 -1.49
C ARG A 290 5.75 -0.20 -1.41
N ALA A 291 4.92 -0.44 -2.44
CA ALA A 291 3.65 0.25 -2.63
C ALA A 291 2.46 -0.30 -1.80
N PHE A 292 2.65 -1.46 -1.18
CA PHE A 292 1.60 -2.15 -0.44
C PHE A 292 1.29 -1.50 0.90
N PHE A 293 -0.01 -1.38 1.17
CA PHE A 293 -0.51 -1.03 2.49
C PHE A 293 -0.43 -2.24 3.44
N PHE A 294 -0.16 -1.99 4.71
CA PHE A 294 -0.14 -3.04 5.75
C PHE A 294 -1.08 -2.68 6.91
N LYS A 295 -1.92 -3.64 7.31
CA LYS A 295 -2.84 -3.54 8.45
C LYS A 295 -2.28 -4.14 9.74
N ASN A 296 -1.12 -4.79 9.66
CA ASN A 296 -0.48 -5.41 10.80
C ASN A 296 0.11 -4.35 11.76
N LEU A 297 -0.25 -4.43 13.04
CA LEU A 297 0.13 -3.44 14.05
C LEU A 297 1.63 -3.45 14.39
N ASP A 298 2.32 -4.59 14.24
CA ASP A 298 3.76 -4.68 14.46
C ASP A 298 4.54 -3.97 13.35
N LEU A 299 4.15 -4.16 12.08
CA LEU A 299 4.71 -3.40 10.95
C LEU A 299 4.44 -1.90 11.09
N ALA A 300 3.24 -1.51 11.51
CA ALA A 300 2.89 -0.12 11.77
C ALA A 300 3.73 0.49 12.89
N THR A 301 3.90 -0.24 13.99
CA THR A 301 4.75 0.16 15.11
C THR A 301 6.20 0.36 14.66
N GLU A 302 6.76 -0.61 13.94
CA GLU A 302 8.13 -0.53 13.41
C GLU A 302 8.31 0.64 12.44
N CYS A 303 7.35 0.85 11.52
CA CYS A 303 7.37 1.93 10.54
C CYS A 303 7.42 3.30 11.22
N VAL A 304 6.50 3.57 12.16
CA VAL A 304 6.47 4.85 12.88
C VAL A 304 7.68 5.00 13.79
N PHE A 305 8.03 3.97 14.56
CA PHE A 305 9.12 4.05 15.52
C PHE A 305 10.46 4.33 14.83
N SER A 306 10.76 3.60 13.75
CA SER A 306 11.99 3.78 12.97
C SER A 306 12.06 5.16 12.30
N PHE A 307 10.95 5.65 11.74
CA PHE A 307 10.86 7.00 11.19
C PHE A 307 11.17 8.06 12.26
N VAL A 308 10.53 7.96 13.44
CA VAL A 308 10.80 8.91 14.52
C VAL A 308 12.25 8.83 14.98
N GLN A 309 12.85 7.64 15.10
CA GLN A 309 14.27 7.50 15.46
C GLN A 309 15.21 8.19 14.46
N GLN A 310 14.95 7.99 13.16
CA GLN A 310 15.76 8.56 12.08
C GLN A 310 15.60 10.08 12.00
N TYR A 311 14.36 10.56 11.98
CA TYR A 311 14.03 11.97 11.73
C TYR A 311 13.64 12.75 12.99
N HIS A 312 13.96 12.24 14.19
CA HIS A 312 13.64 12.87 15.48
C HIS A 312 13.99 14.37 15.53
N PHE A 313 15.10 14.77 14.91
CA PHE A 313 15.55 16.16 14.89
C PHE A 313 14.64 17.06 14.02
N ILE A 314 14.20 16.58 12.86
CA ILE A 314 13.26 17.24 11.95
C ILE A 314 11.89 17.34 12.61
N LEU A 315 11.50 16.32 13.39
CA LEU A 315 10.26 16.31 14.16
C LEU A 315 10.33 17.14 15.45
N GLY A 316 11.51 17.60 15.86
CA GLY A 316 11.70 18.27 17.15
C GLY A 316 11.41 17.36 18.35
N ILE A 317 11.57 16.04 18.18
CA ILE A 317 11.37 15.00 19.20
C ILE A 317 12.74 14.57 19.73
N LYS A 318 12.84 14.35 21.05
CA LYS A 318 14.04 13.73 21.65
C LYS A 318 13.98 12.23 21.44
N LYS A 319 15.12 11.61 21.10
CA LYS A 319 15.19 10.14 21.04
C LYS A 319 14.80 9.52 22.38
N SER A 320 13.95 8.51 22.30
CA SER A 320 13.40 7.76 23.44
C SER A 320 13.12 6.33 23.01
N ASN A 321 13.01 5.41 23.97
CA ASN A 321 12.58 4.03 23.71
C ASN A 321 11.05 3.90 23.65
N LYS A 322 10.33 4.97 24.00
CA LYS A 322 8.88 5.09 23.95
C LYS A 322 8.47 6.43 23.39
N TYR A 323 7.43 6.45 22.58
CA TYR A 323 6.85 7.68 22.01
C TYR A 323 5.34 7.68 22.12
N ASP A 324 4.79 8.84 22.48
CA ASP A 324 3.37 9.15 22.39
C ASP A 324 2.98 9.41 20.92
N LEU A 325 1.99 8.66 20.43
CA LEU A 325 1.55 8.72 19.04
C LEU A 325 0.85 10.03 18.69
N ARG A 326 0.10 10.63 19.63
CA ARG A 326 -0.57 11.92 19.42
C ARG A 326 0.45 13.03 19.27
N LYS A 327 1.53 12.99 20.07
CA LYS A 327 2.66 13.89 19.97
C LYS A 327 3.39 13.71 18.65
N ILE A 328 3.61 12.49 18.18
CA ILE A 328 4.21 12.25 16.86
C ILE A 328 3.32 12.82 15.76
N LYS A 329 2.01 12.50 15.76
CA LYS A 329 1.03 13.01 14.79
C LYS A 329 1.07 14.55 14.75
N HIS A 330 0.95 15.19 15.91
CA HIS A 330 1.06 16.65 16.01
C HIS A 330 2.39 17.19 15.46
N ARG A 331 3.53 16.56 15.77
CA ARG A 331 4.83 17.02 15.26
C ARG A 331 4.94 16.85 13.76
N LEU A 332 4.40 15.78 13.21
CA LEU A 332 4.39 15.52 11.78
C LEU A 332 3.48 16.49 11.02
N SER A 333 2.32 16.86 11.58
CA SER A 333 1.39 17.82 10.95
C SER A 333 1.88 19.26 11.05
N PHE A 334 2.42 19.67 12.20
CA PHE A 334 2.69 21.09 12.46
C PHE A 334 4.16 21.48 12.48
N TYR A 335 5.00 20.69 13.14
CA TYR A 335 6.40 21.07 13.33
C TYR A 335 7.22 20.74 12.08
N PHE A 336 7.00 19.56 11.52
CA PHE A 336 7.76 19.02 10.39
C PHE A 336 7.67 19.91 9.15
N PRO A 337 6.49 20.35 8.66
CA PRO A 337 6.42 21.18 7.45
C PRO A 337 7.11 22.54 7.63
N ILE A 338 6.99 23.14 8.83
CA ILE A 338 7.64 24.43 9.14
C ILE A 338 9.15 24.25 9.21
N TRP A 339 9.61 23.16 9.82
CA TRP A 339 11.03 22.83 9.86
C TRP A 339 11.60 22.68 8.45
N ILE A 340 10.90 21.95 7.56
CA ILE A 340 11.34 21.73 6.18
C ILE A 340 11.37 23.04 5.40
N SER A 341 10.33 23.88 5.51
CA SER A 341 10.32 25.20 4.86
C SER A 341 11.52 26.05 5.27
N VAL A 342 11.82 26.12 6.57
CA VAL A 342 12.99 26.87 7.06
C VAL A 342 14.31 26.21 6.61
N ALA A 343 14.36 24.88 6.55
CA ALA A 343 15.54 24.16 6.10
C ALA A 343 15.85 24.43 4.62
N LEU A 344 14.84 24.47 3.75
CA LEU A 344 14.97 24.80 2.32
C LEU A 344 15.52 26.20 2.10
N ASP A 345 15.18 27.17 2.95
CA ASP A 345 15.75 28.53 2.90
C ASP A 345 17.23 28.57 3.30
N THR A 346 17.76 27.51 3.91
CA THR A 346 19.10 27.48 4.54
C THR A 346 20.08 26.48 3.93
N ILE A 347 19.59 25.54 3.13
CA ILE A 347 20.38 24.45 2.54
C ILE A 347 20.27 24.59 1.03
N GLU A 348 21.40 24.50 0.32
CA GLU A 348 21.40 24.42 -1.14
C GLU A 348 20.71 23.12 -1.57
N TYR A 349 19.43 23.25 -1.97
CA TYR A 349 18.64 22.13 -2.44
C TYR A 349 18.83 21.95 -3.95
N PRO A 350 19.08 20.74 -4.48
CA PRO A 350 19.36 20.55 -5.89
C PRO A 350 18.17 20.98 -6.77
N PRO A 351 18.35 21.93 -7.71
CA PRO A 351 17.23 22.54 -8.45
C PRO A 351 16.55 21.59 -9.44
N HIS A 352 17.17 20.44 -9.74
CA HIS A 352 16.66 19.44 -10.68
C HIS A 352 15.75 18.39 -10.02
N ILE A 353 15.59 18.41 -8.69
CA ILE A 353 14.70 17.49 -7.97
C ILE A 353 13.35 18.18 -7.79
N PRO A 354 12.28 17.72 -8.47
CA PRO A 354 10.97 18.40 -8.48
C PRO A 354 10.16 18.17 -7.19
N HIS A 355 10.76 17.56 -6.17
CA HIS A 355 10.13 17.18 -4.91
C HIS A 355 11.11 17.35 -3.74
N ILE A 356 10.61 17.37 -2.50
CA ILE A 356 11.45 17.51 -1.31
C ILE A 356 11.80 16.14 -0.74
N ASP A 357 13.05 15.70 -0.91
CA ASP A 357 13.60 14.49 -0.29
C ASP A 357 14.12 14.81 1.11
N ILE A 358 13.45 14.26 2.12
CA ILE A 358 13.83 14.48 3.52
C ILE A 358 15.10 13.75 3.94
N SER A 359 15.57 12.77 3.17
CA SER A 359 16.82 12.06 3.41
C SER A 359 18.01 13.02 3.31
N LEU A 360 17.96 13.99 2.38
CA LEU A 360 19.02 14.97 2.15
C LEU A 360 19.28 15.87 3.37
N PHE A 361 18.25 16.16 4.16
CA PHE A 361 18.40 16.92 5.41
C PHE A 361 19.13 16.14 6.51
N THR A 362 19.15 14.80 6.43
CA THR A 362 19.95 13.99 7.34
C THR A 362 21.43 14.02 6.99
N LEU A 363 21.76 14.17 5.71
CA LEU A 363 23.13 14.22 5.18
C LEU A 363 23.77 15.60 5.35
N ASN A 364 23.03 16.67 5.08
CA ASN A 364 23.52 18.06 5.18
C ASN A 364 23.41 18.66 6.60
N ARG A 365 23.55 17.80 7.60
CA ARG A 365 23.29 18.15 9.01
C ARG A 365 24.48 18.88 9.63
N THR A 366 24.30 20.16 9.96
CA THR A 366 25.13 20.84 10.98
C THR A 366 24.34 21.13 12.25
N GLU A 367 25.01 21.16 13.40
CA GLU A 367 24.38 21.49 14.69
C GLU A 367 23.87 22.94 14.71
N GLU A 368 24.54 23.81 13.97
CA GLU A 368 24.21 25.22 13.80
C GLU A 368 22.92 25.42 12.99
N ILE A 369 22.77 24.75 11.84
CA ILE A 369 21.52 24.74 11.05
C ILE A 369 20.37 24.25 11.94
N ASN A 370 20.56 23.14 12.66
CA ASN A 370 19.53 22.61 13.56
C ASN A 370 19.12 23.58 14.67
N LYS A 371 20.07 24.28 15.28
CA LYS A 371 19.80 25.24 16.36
C LYS A 371 19.08 26.48 15.81
N LYS A 372 19.53 27.00 14.67
CA LYS A 372 18.91 28.12 13.95
C LYS A 372 17.49 27.78 13.51
N THR A 373 17.29 26.65 12.85
CA THR A 373 15.98 26.16 12.41
C THR A 373 15.05 25.92 13.60
N ARG A 374 15.49 25.28 14.68
CA ARG A 374 14.66 25.10 15.90
C ARG A 374 14.17 26.42 16.49
N ASN A 375 15.01 27.46 16.54
CA ASN A 375 14.62 28.76 17.06
C ASN A 375 13.61 29.45 16.14
N ILE A 376 13.80 29.38 14.82
CA ILE A 376 12.86 29.93 13.84
C ILE A 376 11.52 29.19 13.88
N VAL A 377 11.54 27.85 13.93
CA VAL A 377 10.33 27.02 14.00
C VAL A 377 9.55 27.27 15.28
N LYS A 378 10.21 27.45 16.43
CA LYS A 378 9.54 27.84 17.69
C LYS A 378 8.78 29.16 17.55
N ASN A 379 9.32 30.11 16.81
CA ASN A 379 8.68 31.42 16.57
C ASN A 379 7.61 31.36 15.46
N ARG A 380 7.65 30.33 14.59
CA ARG A 380 6.73 30.14 13.45
C ARG A 380 5.65 29.08 13.65
N ILE A 381 5.66 28.33 14.76
CA ILE A 381 4.74 27.21 15.01
C ILE A 381 3.24 27.60 14.92
N ASN A 382 2.92 28.89 15.07
CA ASN A 382 1.56 29.43 14.96
C ASN A 382 1.23 30.00 13.56
N TYR A 383 2.14 29.96 12.60
CA TYR A 383 1.94 30.50 11.25
C TYR A 383 1.57 29.39 10.27
N LYS A 384 0.48 29.60 9.52
CA LYS A 384 0.03 28.70 8.46
C LYS A 384 1.00 28.79 7.27
N LEU A 385 1.56 27.66 6.86
CA LEU A 385 2.33 27.57 5.61
C LEU A 385 1.41 27.85 4.43
N LYS A 386 1.91 28.63 3.46
CA LYS A 386 1.14 29.06 2.28
C LYS A 386 1.00 27.97 1.23
N ASP A 387 1.93 27.01 1.19
CA ASP A 387 2.04 26.04 0.11
C ASP A 387 2.03 24.61 0.62
N SER A 388 1.31 23.73 -0.08
CA SER A 388 1.37 22.28 0.10
C SER A 388 2.68 21.75 -0.45
N LEU A 389 3.56 21.26 0.42
CA LEU A 389 4.85 20.70 0.03
C LEU A 389 4.68 19.20 -0.28
N LEU A 390 5.13 18.76 -1.46
CA LEU A 390 5.21 17.36 -1.84
C LEU A 390 6.52 16.76 -1.32
N PHE A 391 6.41 15.78 -0.43
CA PHE A 391 7.56 15.15 0.22
C PHE A 391 7.84 13.76 -0.35
N HIS A 392 9.11 13.42 -0.44
CA HIS A 392 9.64 12.11 -0.78
C HIS A 392 10.69 11.69 0.24
N SER A 393 10.97 10.39 0.32
CA SER A 393 12.22 9.90 0.89
C SER A 393 12.54 8.54 0.31
N GLU A 394 13.79 8.34 -0.10
CA GLU A 394 14.28 7.05 -0.59
C GLU A 394 14.12 5.93 0.46
N ASP A 395 14.33 6.26 1.75
CA ASP A 395 14.34 5.27 2.84
C ASP A 395 12.97 5.06 3.51
N THR A 396 12.07 6.05 3.41
CA THR A 396 10.80 6.04 4.13
C THR A 396 9.67 6.74 3.38
N ASN A 397 8.67 5.97 2.98
CA ASN A 397 7.44 6.52 2.43
C ASN A 397 6.64 7.24 3.54
N LEU A 398 6.56 8.57 3.50
CA LEU A 398 5.81 9.38 4.48
C LEU A 398 4.33 9.00 4.53
N PHE A 399 3.76 8.59 3.40
CA PHE A 399 2.40 8.07 3.35
C PHE A 399 2.25 6.85 4.24
N HIS A 400 3.19 5.89 4.18
CA HIS A 400 3.17 4.72 5.08
C HIS A 400 3.30 5.09 6.55
N VAL A 401 4.08 6.12 6.88
CA VAL A 401 4.19 6.60 8.26
C VAL A 401 2.86 7.18 8.74
N GLN A 402 2.22 8.03 7.95
CA GLN A 402 0.91 8.61 8.29
C GLN A 402 -0.18 7.55 8.40
N GLN A 403 -0.20 6.59 7.48
CA GLN A 403 -1.12 5.46 7.51
C GLN A 403 -0.91 4.59 8.75
N SER A 404 0.35 4.26 9.06
CA SER A 404 0.70 3.50 10.26
C SER A 404 0.30 4.23 11.54
N LEU A 405 0.53 5.55 11.61
CA LEU A 405 0.09 6.39 12.74
C LEU A 405 -1.42 6.32 12.94
N ASN A 406 -2.19 6.49 11.86
CA ASN A 406 -3.65 6.45 11.93
C ASN A 406 -4.14 5.06 12.33
N LEU A 407 -3.59 4.00 11.74
CA LEU A 407 -3.92 2.62 12.09
C LEU A 407 -3.70 2.34 13.59
N LEU A 408 -2.56 2.73 14.14
CA LEU A 408 -2.24 2.53 15.55
C LEU A 408 -3.20 3.32 16.46
N ILE A 409 -3.42 4.61 16.17
CA ILE A 409 -4.32 5.48 16.95
C ILE A 409 -5.75 4.94 16.92
N ASN A 410 -6.23 4.50 15.76
CA ASN A 410 -7.58 3.95 15.60
C ASN A 410 -7.76 2.62 16.33
N ASN A 411 -6.68 1.88 16.57
CA ASN A 411 -6.66 0.69 17.42
C ASN A 411 -6.44 1.03 18.91
N ASN A 412 -6.71 2.27 19.32
CA ASN A 412 -6.56 2.77 20.70
C ASN A 412 -5.15 2.65 21.29
N ILE A 413 -4.13 2.55 20.43
CA ILE A 413 -2.73 2.61 20.87
C ILE A 413 -2.39 4.08 21.06
N ASN A 414 -1.95 4.44 22.26
CA ASN A 414 -1.53 5.82 22.58
C ASN A 414 -0.01 5.97 22.57
N GLU A 415 0.72 4.89 22.85
CA GLU A 415 2.18 4.88 22.90
C GLU A 415 2.74 3.70 22.14
N ILE A 416 3.89 3.91 21.51
CA ILE A 416 4.68 2.84 20.88
C ILE A 416 6.06 2.73 21.52
N SER A 417 6.57 1.51 21.57
CA SER A 417 7.95 1.20 21.93
C SER A 417 8.60 0.39 20.81
N SER A 418 9.93 0.44 20.76
CA SER A 418 10.67 -0.46 19.86
C SER A 418 10.32 -1.91 20.21
N PRO A 419 9.96 -2.76 19.23
CA PRO A 419 9.88 -4.20 19.45
C PRO A 419 11.27 -4.82 19.68
N PHE A 420 12.35 -4.10 19.34
CA PHE A 420 13.73 -4.57 19.46
C PHE A 420 14.54 -3.75 20.47
N PRO A 421 15.54 -4.35 21.14
CA PRO A 421 16.53 -3.62 21.92
C PRO A 421 17.19 -2.49 21.11
N ALA A 422 17.55 -1.40 21.78
CA ALA A 422 18.26 -0.29 21.12
C ALA A 422 19.77 -0.59 21.01
N PRO A 423 20.45 -0.16 19.92
CA PRO A 423 21.88 -0.33 19.78
C PRO A 423 22.65 0.47 20.84
N ASN A 424 23.60 -0.17 21.51
CA ASN A 424 24.50 0.43 22.48
C ASN A 424 25.86 0.78 21.85
N TYR A 425 25.97 2.02 21.38
CA TYR A 425 27.18 2.56 20.76
C TYR A 425 28.41 2.62 21.68
N THR A 426 28.25 2.48 23.01
CA THR A 426 29.42 2.38 23.90
C THR A 426 30.19 1.08 23.71
N LEU A 427 29.55 0.05 23.14
CA LEU A 427 30.17 -1.25 22.87
C LEU A 427 31.15 -1.21 21.68
N ILE A 428 31.00 -0.26 20.74
CA ILE A 428 31.93 -0.09 19.60
C ILE A 428 33.36 0.15 20.10
N LYS A 429 33.53 1.06 21.08
CA LYS A 429 34.84 1.40 21.63
C LYS A 429 35.54 0.20 22.28
N LYS A 430 34.77 -0.81 22.72
CA LYS A 430 35.27 -2.02 23.37
C LYS A 430 35.58 -3.14 22.38
N ASN A 431 34.78 -3.26 21.32
CA ASN A 431 34.84 -4.40 20.40
C ASN A 431 35.70 -4.14 19.14
N LYS A 432 36.07 -2.88 18.83
CA LYS A 432 36.89 -2.47 17.67
C LYS A 432 36.37 -2.93 16.29
N GLY A 433 35.20 -3.54 16.20
CA GLY A 433 34.59 -3.96 14.94
C GLY A 433 33.61 -2.94 14.37
N PHE A 434 33.15 -3.21 13.15
CA PHE A 434 32.27 -2.37 12.35
C PHE A 434 30.88 -3.01 12.13
N TYR A 435 30.56 -4.10 12.84
CA TYR A 435 29.37 -4.89 12.54
C TYR A 435 28.15 -4.46 13.38
N PRO A 436 26.92 -4.47 12.81
CA PRO A 436 25.72 -4.01 13.52
C PRO A 436 25.43 -4.75 14.84
N TRP A 437 25.69 -6.06 14.91
CA TRP A 437 25.43 -6.87 16.11
C TRP A 437 26.40 -6.59 17.27
N GLU A 438 27.55 -5.97 17.01
CA GLU A 438 28.52 -5.60 18.06
C GLU A 438 28.03 -4.44 18.93
N LEU A 439 26.95 -3.78 18.51
CA LEU A 439 26.22 -2.78 19.28
C LEU A 439 25.31 -3.40 20.34
N TYR A 440 25.21 -4.72 20.41
CA TYR A 440 24.25 -5.41 21.25
C TYR A 440 24.97 -6.34 22.23
N THR A 441 24.46 -6.43 23.46
CA THR A 441 24.93 -7.48 24.38
C THR A 441 24.40 -8.84 23.94
N LYS A 442 24.96 -9.94 24.46
CA LYS A 442 24.41 -11.29 24.20
C LYS A 442 22.93 -11.41 24.57
N SER A 443 22.50 -10.74 25.65
CA SER A 443 21.09 -10.72 26.05
C SER A 443 20.23 -9.95 25.06
N ASP A 444 20.73 -8.84 24.52
CA ASP A 444 20.01 -8.06 23.52
C ASP A 444 19.90 -8.84 22.20
N ILE A 445 20.97 -9.49 21.75
CA ILE A 445 20.95 -10.38 20.57
C ILE A 445 19.88 -11.47 20.74
N LYS A 446 19.87 -12.16 21.89
CA LYS A 446 18.86 -13.17 22.21
C LYS A 446 17.43 -12.61 22.11
N LYS A 447 17.17 -11.46 22.75
CA LYS A 447 15.86 -10.79 22.70
C LYS A 447 15.47 -10.35 21.29
N THR A 448 16.42 -9.87 20.48
CA THR A 448 16.16 -9.49 19.08
C THR A 448 15.70 -10.70 18.27
N ILE A 449 16.41 -11.83 18.39
CA ILE A 449 16.08 -13.08 17.70
C ILE A 449 14.70 -13.59 18.14
N GLU A 450 14.44 -13.61 19.45
CA GLU A 450 13.14 -14.03 20.01
C GLU A 450 12.00 -13.15 19.51
N SER A 451 12.17 -11.83 19.60
CA SER A 451 11.16 -10.85 19.16
C SER A 451 10.91 -10.95 17.67
N PHE A 452 11.96 -11.16 16.87
CA PHE A 452 11.84 -11.25 15.41
C PHE A 452 11.09 -12.53 14.99
N TYR A 453 11.62 -13.71 15.33
CA TYR A 453 11.06 -14.95 14.80
C TYR A 453 9.71 -15.33 15.41
N SER A 454 9.38 -14.86 16.61
CA SER A 454 8.04 -15.06 17.21
C SER A 454 6.90 -14.45 16.39
N LYS A 455 7.20 -13.46 15.53
CA LYS A 455 6.17 -12.70 14.81
C LYS A 455 6.32 -12.71 13.29
N ILE A 456 7.53 -12.79 12.75
CA ILE A 456 7.77 -12.56 11.32
C ILE A 456 6.94 -13.46 10.40
N PHE A 457 6.75 -14.73 10.76
CA PHE A 457 5.98 -15.67 9.95
C PHE A 457 4.49 -15.30 9.86
N TYR A 458 3.91 -14.86 10.99
CA TYR A 458 2.54 -14.35 11.05
C TYR A 458 2.41 -13.03 10.30
N ILE A 459 3.36 -12.12 10.50
CA ILE A 459 3.40 -10.83 9.78
C ILE A 459 3.39 -11.04 8.26
N ILE A 460 4.20 -11.97 7.74
CA ILE A 460 4.25 -12.28 6.31
C ILE A 460 2.92 -12.84 5.83
N ASN A 461 2.35 -13.82 6.54
CA ASN A 461 1.10 -14.45 6.14
C ASN A 461 -0.07 -13.45 6.17
N ASP A 462 -0.21 -12.69 7.25
CA ASP A 462 -1.22 -11.63 7.38
C ASP A 462 -1.08 -10.62 6.24
N PHE A 463 0.15 -10.16 5.97
CA PHE A 463 0.41 -9.20 4.91
C PHE A 463 0.02 -9.74 3.53
N CYS A 464 0.40 -10.99 3.22
CA CYS A 464 0.09 -11.64 1.96
C CYS A 464 -1.42 -11.82 1.80
N ILE A 465 -2.13 -12.24 2.86
CA ILE A 465 -3.59 -12.39 2.87
C ILE A 465 -4.27 -11.03 2.66
N ASP A 466 -3.88 -10.01 3.42
CA ASP A 466 -4.45 -8.67 3.36
C ASP A 466 -4.31 -8.00 1.99
N ASN A 467 -3.26 -8.37 1.25
CA ASN A 467 -2.96 -7.82 -0.07
C ASN A 467 -3.30 -8.79 -1.22
N ASN A 468 -4.03 -9.89 -0.94
CA ASN A 468 -4.46 -10.88 -1.95
C ASN A 468 -3.29 -11.47 -2.76
N PHE A 469 -2.20 -11.83 -2.09
CA PHE A 469 -1.14 -12.62 -2.72
C PHE A 469 -1.58 -14.09 -2.91
N PRO A 470 -1.05 -14.79 -3.94
CA PRO A 470 -1.27 -16.22 -4.10
C PRO A 470 -0.82 -17.02 -2.87
N ALA A 471 -1.43 -18.19 -2.66
CA ALA A 471 -1.12 -19.07 -1.54
C ALA A 471 0.34 -19.53 -1.52
N GLU A 472 1.04 -19.53 -2.66
CA GLU A 472 2.46 -19.83 -2.76
C GLU A 472 3.37 -18.81 -2.07
N PHE A 473 2.88 -17.58 -1.86
CA PHE A 473 3.59 -16.55 -1.09
C PHE A 473 3.36 -16.69 0.42
N LEU A 474 2.48 -17.61 0.84
CA LEU A 474 2.27 -17.89 2.26
C LEU A 474 3.33 -18.86 2.75
N ILE A 475 3.84 -18.57 3.95
CA ILE A 475 4.66 -19.51 4.70
C ILE A 475 3.73 -20.61 5.20
N LYS A 476 3.88 -21.80 4.63
CA LYS A 476 3.08 -22.99 4.98
C LYS A 476 3.45 -23.50 6.36
N ILE A 477 2.81 -22.95 7.39
CA ILE A 477 2.84 -23.50 8.74
C ILE A 477 1.71 -24.54 8.80
N LYS A 478 2.02 -25.83 8.66
CA LYS A 478 0.99 -26.85 8.94
C LYS A 478 0.79 -26.96 10.44
N ASN A 479 -0.43 -27.30 10.85
CA ASN A 479 -0.83 -27.46 12.25
C ASN A 479 -0.05 -28.56 13.02
N SER A 480 0.86 -29.32 12.39
CA SER A 480 1.74 -30.30 13.05
C SER A 480 3.20 -29.84 13.15
N TYR A 481 3.56 -28.67 12.60
CA TYR A 481 4.95 -28.22 12.54
C TYR A 481 5.28 -27.17 13.62
N LYS A 482 6.46 -27.34 14.25
CA LYS A 482 7.12 -26.34 15.10
C LYS A 482 8.34 -25.78 14.40
N PHE A 483 8.70 -24.53 14.73
CA PHE A 483 9.98 -23.95 14.33
C PHE A 483 10.95 -24.02 15.50
N ILE A 484 12.13 -24.58 15.27
CA ILE A 484 13.24 -24.46 16.22
C ILE A 484 14.23 -23.47 15.63
N VAL A 485 14.43 -22.36 16.31
CA VAL A 485 15.41 -21.33 15.95
C VAL A 485 16.65 -21.59 16.78
N VAL A 486 17.75 -21.93 16.12
CA VAL A 486 19.04 -22.04 16.79
C VAL A 486 19.94 -20.90 16.36
N ALA A 487 20.34 -20.12 17.34
CA ALA A 487 21.24 -18.99 17.14
C ALA A 487 22.62 -19.32 17.67
N GLN A 488 23.60 -19.38 16.76
CA GLN A 488 25.01 -19.42 17.13
C GLN A 488 25.57 -18.01 17.13
N ILE A 489 25.86 -17.53 18.35
CA ILE A 489 26.63 -16.31 18.54
C ILE A 489 28.10 -16.72 18.56
N ASN A 490 28.77 -16.61 17.41
CA ASN A 490 30.15 -17.06 17.28
C ASN A 490 31.06 -16.26 18.26
N LYS A 491 31.76 -16.95 19.17
CA LYS A 491 32.55 -16.32 20.25
C LYS A 491 33.88 -15.72 19.73
N ASN A 492 34.32 -16.08 18.53
CA ASN A 492 35.50 -15.48 17.91
C ASN A 492 35.12 -14.14 17.28
N LEU A 493 35.07 -13.09 18.11
CA LEU A 493 34.92 -11.68 17.73
C LEU A 493 36.01 -11.17 16.74
N ASN A 494 37.01 -11.99 16.44
CA ASN A 494 38.12 -11.67 15.53
C ASN A 494 38.02 -12.39 14.16
N GLN A 495 36.96 -13.17 13.89
CA GLN A 495 36.69 -13.70 12.55
C GLN A 495 35.43 -13.04 11.96
N PRO A 496 35.34 -12.80 10.63
CA PRO A 496 34.19 -12.15 9.98
C PRO A 496 32.87 -12.94 10.01
N GLY A 497 32.73 -13.95 10.88
CA GLY A 497 31.55 -14.78 11.00
C GLY A 497 30.54 -14.13 11.93
N GLY A 498 29.47 -13.57 11.37
CA GLY A 498 28.38 -12.94 12.12
C GLY A 498 27.59 -13.90 13.01
N ILE A 499 26.36 -13.51 13.35
CA ILE A 499 25.43 -14.39 14.05
C ILE A 499 24.86 -15.35 13.01
N GLU A 500 25.19 -16.63 13.15
CA GLU A 500 24.61 -17.68 12.33
C GLU A 500 23.28 -18.10 12.97
N ILE A 501 22.21 -18.03 12.18
CA ILE A 501 20.88 -18.46 12.58
C ILE A 501 20.49 -19.63 11.71
N THR A 502 20.22 -20.76 12.37
CA THR A 502 19.72 -21.96 11.75
C THR A 502 18.27 -22.16 12.15
N LEU A 503 17.39 -22.14 11.17
CA LEU A 503 15.97 -22.41 11.31
C LEU A 503 15.72 -23.87 10.96
N PHE A 504 15.18 -24.63 11.91
CA PHE A 504 14.73 -26.00 11.70
C PHE A 504 13.21 -26.02 11.64
N HIS A 505 12.69 -26.67 10.61
CA HIS A 505 11.29 -26.96 10.46
C HIS A 505 11.05 -28.41 10.88
N VAL A 506 10.34 -28.60 11.98
CA VAL A 506 10.19 -29.92 12.60
C VAL A 506 8.73 -30.28 12.78
N GLU A 507 8.42 -31.56 12.72
CA GLU A 507 7.11 -32.13 13.03
C GLU A 507 7.10 -32.69 14.44
N THR A 508 6.05 -32.41 15.21
CA THR A 508 5.88 -33.10 16.49
C THR A 508 5.36 -34.51 16.26
N LEU A 509 5.98 -35.50 16.91
CA LEU A 509 5.58 -36.90 16.84
C LEU A 509 4.58 -37.27 17.95
N GLN A 510 4.09 -36.29 18.72
CA GLN A 510 3.13 -36.47 19.81
C GLN A 510 1.87 -35.64 19.53
N GLU A 511 0.68 -36.27 19.59
CA GLU A 511 -0.60 -35.66 19.22
C GLU A 511 -1.16 -34.64 20.24
N THR A 512 -0.53 -34.48 21.41
CA THR A 512 -1.21 -33.93 22.60
C THR A 512 -0.97 -32.46 22.91
N ASN A 513 -0.17 -31.72 22.15
CA ASN A 513 0.05 -30.29 22.41
C ASN A 513 -0.51 -29.38 21.29
N PRO A 514 -1.26 -28.32 21.63
CA PRO A 514 -1.74 -27.37 20.63
C PRO A 514 -0.56 -26.69 19.91
N CYS A 515 -0.76 -26.50 18.62
CA CYS A 515 0.22 -26.05 17.63
C CYS A 515 0.66 -24.59 17.82
N GLY A 516 1.93 -24.28 17.48
CA GLY A 516 2.41 -22.89 17.27
C GLY A 516 3.71 -22.47 17.95
N ASP A 517 4.33 -23.31 18.80
CA ASP A 517 5.49 -22.87 19.58
C ASP A 517 6.78 -22.76 18.75
N ILE A 518 7.52 -21.66 18.98
CA ILE A 518 8.89 -21.49 18.51
C ILE A 518 9.85 -21.81 19.66
N ILE A 519 10.77 -22.73 19.42
CA ILE A 519 11.78 -23.11 20.42
C ILE A 519 13.09 -22.40 20.10
N PHE A 520 13.62 -21.64 21.04
CA PHE A 520 14.88 -20.91 20.89
C PHE A 520 16.02 -21.66 21.59
N LEU A 521 17.03 -22.06 20.83
CA LEU A 521 18.25 -22.67 21.36
C LEU A 521 19.45 -21.75 21.09
N TYR A 522 20.35 -21.66 22.08
CA TYR A 522 21.55 -20.83 22.03
C TYR A 522 22.79 -21.66 22.37
N ASP A 523 23.87 -21.43 21.63
CA ASP A 523 25.18 -22.12 21.75
C ASP A 523 25.18 -23.56 21.15
N LEU A 524 26.19 -23.84 20.32
CA LEU A 524 26.21 -24.99 19.39
C LEU A 524 26.49 -26.35 20.04
N ASP A 525 26.83 -26.43 21.33
CA ASP A 525 27.26 -27.71 21.94
C ASP A 525 26.16 -28.78 21.89
N PHE A 526 24.89 -28.36 21.86
CA PHE A 526 23.74 -29.25 21.64
C PHE A 526 23.66 -29.79 20.20
N ILE A 527 24.04 -28.98 19.21
CA ILE A 527 23.88 -29.25 17.78
C ILE A 527 25.10 -29.96 17.19
N LYS A 528 26.32 -29.55 17.57
CA LYS A 528 27.59 -30.15 17.07
C LYS A 528 27.74 -31.63 17.40
N LYS A 529 27.06 -32.11 18.46
CA LYS A 529 27.05 -33.54 18.83
C LYS A 529 26.03 -34.38 18.05
N ASN A 530 25.03 -33.75 17.41
CA ASN A 530 23.81 -34.45 16.99
C ASN A 530 23.32 -34.12 15.57
N TYR A 531 24.03 -33.32 14.76
CA TYR A 531 23.73 -33.25 13.31
C TYR A 531 24.11 -34.57 12.64
N SER A 532 23.21 -35.54 12.70
CA SER A 532 23.30 -36.77 11.92
C SER A 532 22.09 -36.87 10.99
N TYR A 533 22.27 -37.60 9.90
CA TYR A 533 21.19 -38.04 9.02
C TYR A 533 20.03 -38.71 9.81
N GLU A 534 20.31 -39.21 11.01
CA GLU A 534 19.36 -39.85 11.92
C GLU A 534 18.24 -38.91 12.40
N TRP A 535 18.42 -37.58 12.42
CA TRP A 535 17.34 -36.63 12.76
C TRP A 535 16.22 -36.59 11.71
N PHE A 536 16.56 -36.88 10.44
CA PHE A 536 15.58 -37.00 9.36
C PHE A 536 14.85 -38.36 9.41
N GLU A 537 15.56 -39.42 9.80
CA GLU A 537 15.01 -40.79 9.79
C GLU A 537 14.26 -41.15 11.09
N SER A 538 14.88 -40.89 12.24
CA SER A 538 14.43 -41.35 13.56
C SER A 538 13.91 -40.25 14.48
N GLY A 539 14.11 -38.99 14.11
CA GLY A 539 13.74 -37.84 14.92
C GLY A 539 14.69 -37.60 16.10
N PHE A 540 14.34 -36.66 16.99
CA PHE A 540 15.11 -36.31 18.18
C PHE A 540 14.19 -35.83 19.30
N GLU A 541 14.70 -35.81 20.54
CA GLU A 541 13.95 -35.38 21.71
C GLU A 541 14.45 -34.02 22.21
N LEU A 542 13.53 -33.10 22.48
CA LEU A 542 13.83 -31.78 23.03
C LEU A 542 12.75 -31.38 24.04
N GLY A 543 13.16 -31.13 25.29
CA GLY A 543 12.23 -30.74 26.36
C GLY A 543 11.12 -31.77 26.60
N GLY A 544 11.44 -33.07 26.54
CA GLY A 544 10.50 -34.18 26.76
C GLY A 544 9.57 -34.49 25.58
N ASN A 545 9.69 -33.77 24.46
CA ASN A 545 8.88 -33.98 23.26
C ASN A 545 9.74 -34.57 22.14
N LYS A 546 9.18 -35.50 21.37
CA LYS A 546 9.81 -36.06 20.17
C LYS A 546 9.45 -35.27 18.92
N TYR A 547 10.48 -34.97 18.12
CA TYR A 547 10.39 -34.20 16.88
C TYR A 547 11.01 -34.96 15.72
N LYS A 548 10.50 -34.74 14.51
CA LYS A 548 11.13 -35.20 13.26
C LYS A 548 11.57 -34.00 12.44
N LEU A 549 12.81 -34.00 11.96
CA LEU A 549 13.31 -32.92 11.11
C LEU A 549 12.77 -33.08 9.68
N ASN A 550 12.13 -32.03 9.16
CA ASN A 550 11.65 -32.01 7.77
C ASN A 550 12.59 -31.23 6.86
N SER A 551 13.02 -30.07 7.32
CA SER A 551 13.97 -29.23 6.60
C SER A 551 14.69 -28.30 7.55
N TRP A 552 15.83 -27.77 7.12
CA TRP A 552 16.53 -26.73 7.84
C TRP A 552 17.14 -25.74 6.86
N GLN A 553 17.39 -24.53 7.34
CA GLN A 553 18.09 -23.49 6.61
C GLN A 553 19.03 -22.76 7.57
N SER A 554 20.30 -22.61 7.19
CA SER A 554 21.24 -21.73 7.90
C SER A 554 21.46 -20.46 7.10
N SER A 555 21.56 -19.33 7.79
CA SER A 555 21.93 -18.05 7.20
C SER A 555 22.64 -17.16 8.22
N ILE A 556 23.47 -16.24 7.73
CA ILE A 556 23.98 -15.13 8.54
C ILE A 556 22.93 -14.02 8.45
N ASP A 557 22.16 -13.82 9.52
CA ASP A 557 21.07 -12.84 9.52
C ASP A 557 21.51 -11.50 10.14
N ILE A 558 22.05 -10.64 9.28
CA ILE A 558 22.39 -9.26 9.62
C ILE A 558 21.13 -8.37 9.65
N GLY A 559 20.09 -8.77 8.90
CA GLY A 559 18.89 -7.98 8.65
C GLY A 559 18.06 -7.74 9.91
N ILE A 560 18.06 -8.69 10.86
CA ILE A 560 17.34 -8.53 12.12
C ILE A 560 17.88 -7.39 13.02
N PHE A 561 19.09 -6.89 12.72
CA PHE A 561 19.70 -5.74 13.41
C PHE A 561 19.57 -4.43 12.64
N HIS A 562 18.87 -4.43 11.50
CA HIS A 562 18.54 -3.21 10.76
C HIS A 562 17.51 -2.36 11.50
N ARG A 563 17.21 -1.16 10.97
CA ARG A 563 16.25 -0.23 11.60
C ARG A 563 14.80 -0.68 11.48
N LYS A 564 14.47 -1.43 10.42
CA LYS A 564 13.13 -1.96 10.16
C LYS A 564 13.19 -3.47 9.86
N PRO A 565 13.58 -4.32 10.84
CA PRO A 565 13.77 -5.74 10.63
C PRO A 565 12.60 -6.45 9.94
N TYR A 566 11.37 -6.25 10.43
CA TYR A 566 10.20 -6.93 9.86
C TYR A 566 9.93 -6.46 8.44
N TYR A 567 9.96 -5.14 8.23
CA TYR A 567 9.69 -4.53 6.94
C TYR A 567 10.72 -4.95 5.88
N ASP A 568 12.00 -4.84 6.19
CA ASP A 568 13.06 -5.18 5.24
C ASP A 568 13.07 -6.68 4.92
N PHE A 569 12.84 -7.53 5.93
CA PHE A 569 12.73 -8.97 5.70
C PHE A 569 11.50 -9.33 4.86
N LEU A 570 10.34 -8.75 5.17
CA LEU A 570 9.10 -8.97 4.42
C LEU A 570 9.31 -8.68 2.93
N TYR A 571 9.82 -7.50 2.58
CA TYR A 571 10.01 -7.16 1.16
C TYR A 571 11.06 -8.02 0.48
N LYS A 572 12.16 -8.36 1.16
CA LYS A 572 13.14 -9.32 0.63
C LYS A 572 12.54 -10.71 0.43
N TYR A 573 11.68 -11.15 1.33
CA TYR A 573 10.93 -12.40 1.20
C TYR A 573 10.01 -12.36 -0.02
N LEU A 574 9.23 -11.29 -0.20
CA LEU A 574 8.34 -11.13 -1.36
C LEU A 574 9.11 -11.11 -2.68
N GLU A 575 10.27 -10.44 -2.75
CA GLU A 575 11.13 -10.46 -3.94
C GLU A 575 11.65 -11.87 -4.26
N SER A 576 12.07 -12.61 -3.23
CA SER A 576 12.50 -14.00 -3.37
C SER A 576 11.35 -14.89 -3.84
N GLN A 577 10.18 -14.79 -3.21
CA GLN A 577 9.01 -15.58 -3.59
C GLN A 577 8.52 -15.24 -4.99
N ALA A 578 8.52 -13.97 -5.39
CA ALA A 578 8.24 -13.58 -6.76
C ALA A 578 9.22 -14.22 -7.74
N SER A 579 10.51 -14.27 -7.39
CA SER A 579 11.51 -14.92 -8.24
C SER A 579 11.29 -16.43 -8.35
N GLU A 580 10.98 -17.12 -7.25
CA GLU A 580 10.66 -18.56 -7.22
C GLU A 580 9.37 -18.89 -7.96
N PHE A 581 8.32 -18.10 -7.76
CA PHE A 581 6.99 -18.32 -8.35
C PHE A 581 7.05 -18.42 -9.88
N PHE A 582 7.90 -17.60 -10.51
CA PHE A 582 8.10 -17.56 -11.96
C PHE A 582 9.27 -18.43 -12.46
N LYS A 583 9.90 -19.28 -11.64
CA LYS A 583 10.92 -20.23 -12.14
C LYS A 583 10.33 -21.35 -13.00
N SER A 584 9.10 -21.76 -12.71
CA SER A 584 8.32 -22.67 -13.55
C SER A 584 7.49 -21.86 -14.54
N GLU A 585 7.43 -22.27 -15.81
CA GLU A 585 6.46 -21.72 -16.76
C GLU A 585 5.05 -22.07 -16.28
N ARG A 586 4.34 -21.08 -15.71
CA ARG A 586 2.98 -21.23 -15.18
C ARG A 586 1.95 -20.69 -16.16
N ILE A 587 0.78 -21.32 -16.13
CA ILE A 587 -0.47 -20.89 -16.80
C ILE A 587 -1.39 -20.31 -15.71
N PHE A 588 -2.12 -19.22 -16.00
CA PHE A 588 -2.89 -18.43 -15.02
C PHE A 588 -4.38 -18.34 -15.36
#